data_AF-A0A3T0S0H6-F1
#
_entry.id   AF-A0A3T0S0H6-F1
#
_cell.length_a   1.000
_cell.length_b   1.000
_cell.length_c   1.000
_cell.angle_alpha   90.00
_cell.angle_beta   90.00
_cell.angle_gamma   90.00
#
_symmetry.space_group_name_H-M   'P 1'
#
loop_
_entity.id
_entity.type
_entity.pdbx_description
1 polymer ?
#
loop_
_entity_poly.entity_id
_entity_poly.type
_entity_poly.pdbx_seq_one_letter_code
_entity_poly.pdbx_strand_id
1 'polypeptide(L)'
;MAETWQVSSAEVGRLVTRIFDPSRTAPLVVVSPSQSGRPRISVPRLIGLIPPDTEVAVLASQAASNLLSDAVDPQFHCYGGRVRVILPGASRTDNWRRHRLFTIAPEDDADRLCALIARHVTEMEGVGPAGHSSGRSGTGALDSGQAAKLIAYRRRLLSDDVEAPETAPASGADPAASTALAPGAGPIAGDDVATTGDTATGPTPVPGGGRTSGPKPGPGRRRAVPREPEPVVAPGLPAAPGTPAEIPAPEPVRAPEPVRAPEPVPAPGTVPAPGTVPAPEAVPTGGAPGEERAPSRTVTVDLATLEKLLDRSVETVAGLVIAGVEEGLLSLLRDELELQDREHSRADALEEQNADLRRRLDAAGPHGSAPAQVYSDPAAQLRWEIEQEWLLGTPETDRGAGLRDFSLGPRFLDSLKAEIVPRGKTVRVMVDILAGWAWDRHITHPFNDSPRGGKQRVRADGAQAWRTYVKAESPGAPRLTWWMRTDSGIEFDHVGHHDQLI
;
A
#
# COMPACT_ATOMS: atom_id res chain seq x y z
N MET A 1 -9.28 -0.58 31.32
CA MET A 1 -8.70 0.75 31.03
C MET A 1 -7.65 0.51 29.97
N ALA A 2 -7.58 1.36 28.94
CA ALA A 2 -6.59 1.20 27.87
C ALA A 2 -5.17 1.07 28.45
N GLU A 3 -4.44 0.05 27.99
CA GLU A 3 -3.10 -0.24 28.47
C GLU A 3 -2.13 0.78 27.88
N THR A 4 -1.33 1.41 28.73
CA THR A 4 -0.35 2.42 28.30
C THR A 4 1.05 1.91 28.50
N TRP A 5 1.84 1.99 27.44
CA TRP A 5 3.21 1.55 27.43
C TRP A 5 4.14 2.70 27.07
N GLN A 6 5.10 3.00 27.95
CA GLN A 6 6.20 3.90 27.63
C GLN A 6 7.30 3.13 26.90
N VAL A 7 7.68 3.61 25.72
CA VAL A 7 8.63 2.93 24.84
C VAL A 7 9.92 3.73 24.77
N SER A 8 10.94 3.23 25.47
CA SER A 8 12.32 3.73 25.34
C SER A 8 12.98 3.24 24.03
N SER A 9 14.14 3.80 23.69
CA SER A 9 14.94 3.35 22.53
C SER A 9 15.24 1.85 22.56
N ALA A 10 15.48 1.28 23.75
CA ALA A 10 15.75 -0.15 23.91
C ALA A 10 14.51 -1.04 23.70
N GLU A 11 13.31 -0.48 23.82
CA GLU A 11 12.04 -1.19 23.71
C GLU A 11 11.39 -1.09 22.33
N VAL A 12 11.96 -0.29 21.42
CA VAL A 12 11.45 -0.12 20.05
C VAL A 12 11.28 -1.46 19.34
N GLY A 13 12.21 -2.39 19.49
CA GLY A 13 12.08 -3.73 18.88
C GLY A 13 10.85 -4.50 19.36
N ARG A 14 10.45 -4.34 20.63
CA ARG A 14 9.21 -4.91 21.16
C ARG A 14 8.00 -4.22 20.53
N LEU A 15 8.06 -2.90 20.35
CA LEU A 15 6.97 -2.14 19.74
C LEU A 15 6.77 -2.58 18.29
N VAL A 16 7.86 -2.74 17.52
CA VAL A 16 7.82 -3.26 16.15
C VAL A 16 7.19 -4.66 16.12
N THR A 17 7.60 -5.54 17.04
CA THR A 17 6.99 -6.88 17.16
C THR A 17 5.49 -6.78 17.43
N ARG A 18 5.07 -5.86 18.31
CA ARG A 18 3.65 -5.66 18.64
C ARG A 18 2.84 -5.05 17.49
N ILE A 19 3.44 -4.15 16.70
CA ILE A 19 2.79 -3.54 15.51
C ILE A 19 2.33 -4.63 14.54
N PHE A 20 3.21 -5.59 14.25
CA PHE A 20 3.01 -6.68 13.29
C PHE A 20 2.50 -7.98 13.91
N ASP A 21 2.07 -7.96 15.17
CA ASP A 21 1.56 -9.15 15.85
C ASP A 21 0.19 -9.55 15.26
N PRO A 22 0.08 -10.72 14.61
CA PRO A 22 -1.17 -11.16 14.00
C PRO A 22 -2.26 -11.52 15.02
N SER A 23 -1.89 -11.71 16.29
CA SER A 23 -2.85 -12.02 17.37
C SER A 23 -3.57 -10.78 17.91
N ARG A 24 -3.13 -9.58 17.54
CA ARG A 24 -3.71 -8.33 18.04
C ARG A 24 -5.11 -8.15 17.46
N THR A 25 -6.10 -7.97 18.33
CA THR A 25 -7.52 -7.81 17.96
C THR A 25 -8.02 -6.36 18.07
N ALA A 26 -7.25 -5.48 18.72
CA ALA A 26 -7.57 -4.07 18.92
C ALA A 26 -6.55 -3.13 18.25
N PRO A 27 -6.93 -1.90 17.88
CA PRO A 27 -5.98 -0.90 17.40
C PRO A 27 -4.85 -0.59 18.40
N LEU A 28 -3.70 -0.20 17.88
CA LEU A 28 -2.51 0.22 18.63
C LEU A 28 -2.27 1.69 18.30
N VAL A 29 -2.29 2.53 19.31
CA VAL A 29 -2.07 3.96 19.17
C VAL A 29 -0.63 4.28 19.52
N VAL A 30 0.15 4.75 18.55
CA VAL A 30 1.53 5.19 18.75
C VAL A 30 1.55 6.72 18.87
N VAL A 31 2.09 7.23 19.96
CA VAL A 31 2.20 8.67 20.24
C VAL A 31 3.67 9.04 20.25
N SER A 32 4.08 9.95 19.36
CA SER A 32 5.46 10.45 19.31
C SER A 32 5.64 11.74 20.11
N PRO A 33 6.83 12.00 20.66
CA PRO A 33 7.16 13.29 21.24
C PRO A 33 7.34 14.34 20.13
N SER A 34 7.08 15.60 20.47
CA SER A 34 7.44 16.75 19.65
C SER A 34 8.90 17.15 19.88
N GLN A 35 9.36 18.21 19.20
CA GLN A 35 10.68 18.81 19.44
C GLN A 35 10.90 19.23 20.90
N SER A 36 9.82 19.46 21.68
CA SER A 36 9.91 19.74 23.12
C SER A 36 10.20 18.50 23.98
N GLY A 37 10.33 17.31 23.37
CA GLY A 37 10.49 16.04 24.08
C GLY A 37 9.19 15.51 24.70
N ARG A 38 8.05 16.18 24.50
CA ARG A 38 6.75 15.76 25.02
C ARG A 38 5.70 15.60 23.90
N PRO A 39 4.72 14.68 24.06
CA PRO A 39 3.56 14.61 23.18
C PRO A 39 2.80 15.93 23.08
N ARG A 40 2.19 16.22 21.93
CA ARG A 40 1.36 17.43 21.73
C ARG A 40 -0.06 17.30 22.30
N ILE A 41 -0.47 16.08 22.65
CA ILE A 41 -1.76 15.78 23.25
C ILE A 41 -1.60 15.29 24.69
N SER A 42 -2.67 15.41 25.47
CA SER A 42 -2.75 14.78 26.79
C SER A 42 -3.02 13.28 26.63
N VAL A 43 -1.99 12.46 26.83
CA VAL A 43 -2.12 10.99 26.82
C VAL A 43 -3.15 10.50 27.86
N PRO A 44 -3.18 11.01 29.11
CA PRO A 44 -4.22 10.63 30.08
C PRO A 44 -5.64 10.95 29.59
N ARG A 45 -5.82 12.08 28.90
CA ARG A 45 -7.11 12.45 28.33
C ARG A 45 -7.52 11.49 27.22
N LEU A 46 -6.60 11.14 26.33
CA LEU A 46 -6.84 10.18 25.25
C LEU A 46 -7.24 8.80 25.80
N ILE A 47 -6.50 8.29 26.79
CA ILE A 47 -6.79 7.01 27.47
C ILE A 47 -8.21 6.98 28.05
N GLY A 48 -8.68 8.09 28.60
CA GLY A 48 -10.04 8.20 29.15
C GLY A 48 -11.15 8.24 28.09
N LEU A 49 -10.81 8.38 26.80
CA LEU A 49 -11.78 8.48 25.70
C LEU A 49 -11.78 7.25 24.78
N ILE A 50 -10.70 6.47 24.74
CA ILE A 50 -10.57 5.28 23.88
C ILE A 50 -11.14 4.02 24.55
N PRO A 51 -11.52 3.00 23.76
CA PRO A 51 -11.96 1.72 24.29
C PRO A 51 -10.93 1.07 25.24
N PRO A 52 -11.38 0.39 26.30
CA PRO A 52 -10.51 -0.12 27.36
C PRO A 52 -9.52 -1.20 26.92
N ASP A 53 -9.73 -1.84 25.77
CA ASP A 53 -8.85 -2.88 25.21
C ASP A 53 -7.84 -2.32 24.19
N THR A 54 -7.81 -0.99 24.01
CA THR A 54 -6.85 -0.33 23.12
C THR A 54 -5.50 -0.18 23.81
N GLU A 55 -4.41 -0.49 23.11
CA GLU A 55 -3.05 -0.23 23.58
C GLU A 55 -2.56 1.16 23.11
N VAL A 56 -1.90 1.88 23.99
CA VAL A 56 -1.28 3.18 23.70
C VAL A 56 0.22 3.11 23.97
N ALA A 57 1.02 3.08 22.92
CA ALA A 57 2.47 3.16 22.97
C ALA A 57 2.93 4.63 22.88
N VAL A 58 3.53 5.14 23.95
CA VAL A 58 4.09 6.50 24.00
C VAL A 58 5.60 6.41 23.86
N LEU A 59 6.13 6.98 22.79
CA LEU A 59 7.57 7.02 22.55
C LEU A 59 8.21 8.02 23.52
N ALA A 60 9.18 7.55 24.31
CA ALA A 60 9.74 8.32 25.41
C ALA A 60 10.68 9.45 24.95
N SER A 61 11.21 9.37 23.73
CA SER A 61 12.19 10.33 23.21
C SER A 61 12.20 10.41 21.69
N GLN A 62 12.83 11.47 21.15
CA GLN A 62 13.06 11.59 19.71
C GLN A 62 13.93 10.44 19.18
N ALA A 63 14.88 9.95 19.97
CA ALA A 63 15.71 8.80 19.62
C ALA A 63 14.88 7.53 19.44
N ALA A 64 13.89 7.26 20.33
CA ALA A 64 12.97 6.14 20.18
C ALA A 64 12.08 6.27 18.92
N SER A 65 11.70 7.51 18.57
CA SER A 65 10.93 7.81 17.36
C SER A 65 11.71 7.63 16.07
N ASN A 66 12.98 8.03 16.05
CA ASN A 66 13.87 7.79 14.91
C ASN A 66 14.14 6.29 14.74
N LEU A 67 14.51 5.59 15.82
CA LEU A 67 14.73 4.14 15.79
C LEU A 67 13.49 3.36 15.34
N LEU A 68 12.29 3.78 15.75
CA LEU A 68 11.06 3.17 15.24
C LEU A 68 10.94 3.37 13.73
N SER A 69 11.21 4.58 13.24
CA SER A 69 11.10 4.92 11.83
C SER A 69 12.13 4.15 10.98
N ASP A 70 13.33 3.90 11.50
CA ASP A 70 14.35 3.10 10.83
C ASP A 70 13.98 1.60 10.76
N ALA A 71 13.19 1.11 11.73
CA ALA A 71 12.84 -0.30 11.86
C ALA A 71 11.59 -0.73 11.09
N VAL A 72 10.78 0.23 10.60
CA VAL A 72 9.48 -0.01 9.95
C VAL A 72 9.37 0.71 8.62
N ASP A 73 8.51 0.20 7.73
CA ASP A 73 8.22 0.83 6.45
C ASP A 73 7.58 2.23 6.64
N PRO A 74 7.75 3.18 5.68
CA PRO A 74 7.33 4.58 5.82
C PRO A 74 5.87 4.81 6.25
N GLN A 75 4.98 3.90 5.85
CA GLN A 75 3.57 3.92 6.27
C GLN A 75 3.33 3.77 7.77
N PHE A 76 4.32 3.30 8.55
CA PHE A 76 4.22 3.14 10.00
C PHE A 76 4.98 4.23 10.77
N HIS A 77 5.67 5.14 10.09
CA HIS A 77 6.43 6.22 10.71
C HIS A 77 5.56 7.09 11.61
N CYS A 78 6.09 7.43 12.79
CA CYS A 78 5.42 8.29 13.76
C CYS A 78 6.47 9.13 14.53
N TYR A 79 6.55 10.42 14.19
CA TYR A 79 7.52 11.37 14.73
C TYR A 79 6.94 12.79 14.80
N GLY A 80 7.59 13.69 15.56
CA GLY A 80 7.31 15.13 15.54
C GLY A 80 6.06 15.57 16.32
N GLY A 81 5.60 14.78 17.28
CA GLY A 81 4.40 15.06 18.06
C GLY A 81 3.11 14.55 17.42
N ARG A 82 3.23 13.69 16.41
CA ARG A 82 2.12 13.05 15.71
C ARG A 82 1.64 11.81 16.45
N VAL A 83 0.44 11.38 16.11
CA VAL A 83 -0.19 10.15 16.62
C VAL A 83 -0.56 9.25 15.46
N ARG A 84 -0.20 7.97 15.51
CA ARG A 84 -0.59 6.99 14.50
C ARG A 84 -1.47 5.91 15.11
N VAL A 85 -2.56 5.57 14.42
CA VAL A 85 -3.45 4.46 14.79
C VAL A 85 -3.18 3.31 13.83
N ILE A 86 -2.67 2.21 14.37
CA ILE A 86 -2.29 1.01 13.63
C ILE A 86 -3.34 -0.08 13.90
N LEU A 87 -4.04 -0.49 12.85
CA LEU A 87 -5.11 -1.49 12.92
C LEU A 87 -4.55 -2.91 13.11
N PRO A 88 -5.36 -3.85 13.63
CA PRO A 88 -5.09 -5.29 13.61
C PRO A 88 -4.64 -5.82 12.24
N GLY A 89 -3.78 -6.85 12.25
CA GLY A 89 -3.28 -7.49 11.03
C GLY A 89 -2.45 -6.57 10.14
N ALA A 90 -1.70 -5.63 10.73
CA ALA A 90 -0.80 -4.77 9.98
C ALA A 90 0.24 -5.60 9.23
N SER A 91 0.44 -5.28 7.94
CA SER A 91 1.47 -5.86 7.09
C SER A 91 2.44 -4.79 6.61
N ARG A 92 3.71 -5.16 6.39
CA ARG A 92 4.72 -4.29 5.77
C ARG A 92 4.34 -3.81 4.37
N THR A 93 3.39 -4.47 3.72
CA THR A 93 2.87 -4.07 2.39
C THR A 93 1.58 -3.26 2.46
N ASP A 94 1.09 -2.92 3.66
CA ASP A 94 -0.18 -2.22 3.81
C ASP A 94 -0.12 -0.80 3.24
N ASN A 95 -1.22 -0.35 2.64
CA ASN A 95 -1.30 1.03 2.16
C ASN A 95 -1.19 2.00 3.35
N TRP A 96 -0.41 3.07 3.19
CA TRP A 96 -0.22 4.11 4.21
C TRP A 96 -1.50 4.76 4.75
N ARG A 97 -2.62 4.66 4.02
CA ARG A 97 -3.94 5.13 4.46
C ARG A 97 -4.65 4.20 5.44
N ARG A 98 -4.31 2.90 5.47
CA ARG A 98 -4.92 1.91 6.38
C ARG A 98 -4.64 2.24 7.84
N HIS A 99 -3.44 2.76 8.11
CA HIS A 99 -2.99 3.12 9.45
C HIS A 99 -2.98 4.63 9.56
N ARG A 100 -4.01 5.23 10.15
CA ARG A 100 -4.20 6.68 10.09
C ARG A 100 -3.13 7.43 10.90
N LEU A 101 -2.51 8.43 10.26
CA LEU A 101 -1.65 9.41 10.92
C LEU A 101 -2.43 10.69 11.23
N PHE A 102 -2.36 11.14 12.47
CA PHE A 102 -2.85 12.43 12.91
C PHE A 102 -1.68 13.39 13.05
N THR A 103 -1.63 14.37 12.16
CA THR A 103 -0.71 15.51 12.26
C THR A 103 -1.29 16.52 13.24
N ILE A 104 -0.47 16.99 14.18
CA ILE A 104 -0.88 17.87 15.27
C ILE A 104 0.04 19.09 15.23
N ALA A 105 -0.55 20.25 14.94
CA ALA A 105 0.14 21.54 14.99
C ALA A 105 0.24 22.05 16.43
N PRO A 106 1.23 22.91 16.76
CA PRO A 106 1.34 23.52 18.09
C PRO A 106 0.08 24.25 18.58
N GLU A 107 -0.67 24.85 17.67
CA GLU A 107 -1.86 25.66 17.92
C GLU A 107 -3.18 24.88 17.96
N ASP A 108 -3.15 23.58 17.64
CA ASP A 108 -4.35 22.76 17.62
C ASP A 108 -4.92 22.54 19.02
N ASP A 109 -6.25 22.48 19.10
CA ASP A 109 -6.97 22.10 20.32
C ASP A 109 -6.72 20.62 20.65
N ALA A 110 -5.85 20.39 21.64
CA ALA A 110 -5.46 19.05 22.07
C ALA A 110 -6.63 18.19 22.57
N ASP A 111 -7.65 18.79 23.20
CA ASP A 111 -8.82 18.05 23.69
C ASP A 111 -9.71 17.60 22.53
N ARG A 112 -9.94 18.50 21.57
CA ARG A 112 -10.65 18.17 20.33
C ARG A 112 -9.92 17.09 19.54
N LEU A 113 -8.60 17.15 19.47
CA LEU A 113 -7.80 16.12 18.82
C LEU A 113 -7.86 14.77 19.53
N CYS A 114 -7.81 14.75 20.87
CA CYS A 114 -8.03 13.51 21.63
C CYS A 114 -9.38 12.88 21.31
N ALA A 115 -10.45 13.69 21.23
CA ALA A 115 -11.78 13.21 20.85
C ALA A 115 -11.83 12.68 19.40
N LEU A 116 -11.13 13.31 18.47
CA LEU A 116 -11.05 12.86 17.07
C LEU A 116 -10.29 11.54 16.93
N ILE A 117 -9.16 11.40 17.62
CA ILE A 117 -8.38 10.15 17.64
C ILE A 117 -9.22 9.06 18.28
N ALA A 118 -9.87 9.34 19.41
CA ALA A 118 -10.70 8.36 20.11
C ALA A 118 -11.89 7.89 19.26
N ARG A 119 -12.61 8.82 18.63
CA ARG A 119 -13.69 8.46 17.71
C ARG A 119 -13.20 7.54 16.58
N HIS A 120 -12.03 7.82 16.01
CA HIS A 120 -11.46 6.98 14.97
C HIS A 120 -11.06 5.59 15.47
N VAL A 121 -10.52 5.47 16.69
CA VAL A 121 -10.22 4.17 17.31
C VAL A 121 -11.51 3.37 17.52
N THR A 122 -12.57 4.00 18.03
CA THR A 122 -13.88 3.34 18.22
C THR A 122 -14.53 2.93 16.89
N GLU A 123 -14.45 3.77 15.85
CA GLU A 123 -14.95 3.43 14.51
C GLU A 123 -14.23 2.21 13.90
N MET A 124 -12.99 1.95 14.33
CA MET A 124 -12.16 0.85 13.85
C MET A 124 -12.14 -0.37 14.78
N GLU A 125 -12.88 -0.32 15.89
CA GLU A 125 -13.01 -1.43 16.82
C GLU A 125 -13.78 -2.58 16.15
N GLY A 126 -13.21 -3.79 16.18
CA GLY A 126 -13.78 -4.95 15.48
C GLY A 126 -13.50 -5.00 13.98
N VAL A 127 -12.79 -4.02 13.41
CA VAL A 127 -12.18 -4.16 12.08
C VAL A 127 -11.04 -5.16 12.24
N GLY A 128 -11.30 -6.42 11.87
CA GLY A 128 -10.33 -7.51 11.92
C GLY A 128 -9.10 -7.22 11.05
N PRO A 129 -8.10 -8.13 11.06
CA PRO A 129 -7.06 -8.11 10.03
C PRO A 129 -7.77 -7.93 8.69
N ALA A 130 -7.28 -7.01 7.84
CA ALA A 130 -7.78 -6.97 6.48
C ALA A 130 -7.73 -8.41 6.00
N GLY A 131 -8.85 -8.92 5.51
CA GLY A 131 -8.79 -10.10 4.69
C GLY A 131 -7.91 -9.72 3.51
N HIS A 132 -6.60 -9.91 3.64
CA HIS A 132 -5.75 -10.08 2.48
C HIS A 132 -6.32 -11.33 1.83
N SER A 133 -7.25 -11.15 0.91
CA SER A 133 -7.27 -11.91 -0.33
C SER A 133 -5.97 -11.62 -1.08
N SER A 134 -4.82 -11.83 -0.43
CA SER A 134 -3.62 -12.24 -1.14
C SER A 134 -3.97 -13.61 -1.69
N GLY A 135 -4.49 -13.61 -2.91
CA GLY A 135 -4.41 -14.70 -3.87
C GLY A 135 -2.95 -15.04 -4.12
N ARG A 136 -2.30 -15.58 -3.10
CA ARG A 136 -1.09 -16.37 -3.06
C ARG A 136 -1.11 -16.95 -1.66
N SER A 137 -1.63 -18.17 -1.56
CA SER A 137 -1.17 -19.07 -0.52
C SER A 137 0.35 -18.92 -0.47
N GLY A 138 0.88 -18.50 0.68
CA GLY A 138 2.31 -18.58 0.89
C GLY A 138 2.73 -19.97 0.45
N THR A 139 3.60 -20.05 -0.57
CA THR A 139 4.28 -21.29 -0.88
C THR A 139 4.81 -21.79 0.45
N GLY A 140 4.37 -22.99 0.83
CA GLY A 140 4.67 -23.59 2.13
C GLY A 140 6.15 -23.45 2.45
N ALA A 141 6.46 -23.44 3.74
CA ALA A 141 7.83 -23.54 4.24
C ALA A 141 8.63 -24.50 3.33
N LEU A 142 9.74 -23.99 2.78
CA LEU A 142 10.58 -24.75 1.84
C LEU A 142 10.79 -26.14 2.43
N ASP A 143 10.40 -27.19 1.69
CA ASP A 143 10.69 -28.54 2.16
C ASP A 143 12.21 -28.71 2.30
N SER A 144 12.62 -29.71 3.07
CA SER A 144 14.04 -29.93 3.40
C SER A 144 14.91 -30.08 2.14
N GLY A 145 14.35 -30.58 1.04
CA GLY A 145 15.01 -30.70 -0.25
C GLY A 145 15.12 -29.36 -0.99
N GLN A 146 14.11 -28.51 -0.93
CA GLN A 146 14.15 -27.15 -1.48
C GLN A 146 15.12 -26.26 -0.70
N ALA A 147 15.15 -26.37 0.63
CA ALA A 147 16.12 -25.69 1.48
C ALA A 147 17.56 -26.16 1.18
N ALA A 148 17.77 -27.47 0.97
CA ALA A 148 19.07 -28.01 0.60
C ALA A 148 19.55 -27.53 -0.78
N LYS A 149 18.65 -27.42 -1.76
CA LYS A 149 18.96 -26.86 -3.09
C LYS A 149 19.34 -25.39 -3.01
N LEU A 150 18.64 -24.61 -2.17
CA LEU A 150 18.94 -23.19 -1.98
C LEU A 150 20.29 -22.99 -1.28
N ILE A 151 20.62 -23.83 -0.29
CA ILE A 151 21.92 -23.82 0.40
C ILE A 151 23.04 -24.23 -0.56
N ALA A 152 22.84 -25.25 -1.40
CA ALA A 152 23.80 -25.67 -2.41
C ALA A 152 24.03 -24.59 -3.47
N TYR A 153 22.96 -23.93 -3.92
CA TYR A 153 23.04 -22.81 -4.86
C TYR A 153 23.76 -21.60 -4.27
N ARG A 154 23.45 -21.24 -3.02
CA ARG A 154 24.14 -20.17 -2.29
C ARG A 154 25.62 -20.48 -2.08
N ARG A 155 25.96 -21.74 -1.80
CA ARG A 155 27.36 -22.18 -1.66
C ARG A 155 28.12 -22.06 -2.97
N ARG A 156 27.47 -22.39 -4.10
CA ARG A 156 28.02 -22.26 -5.46
C ARG A 156 28.22 -20.81 -5.90
N LEU A 157 27.34 -19.90 -5.46
CA LEU A 157 27.47 -18.46 -5.69
C LEU A 157 28.57 -17.79 -4.87
N LEU A 158 28.97 -18.40 -3.75
CA LEU A 158 30.00 -17.89 -2.84
C LEU A 158 31.37 -18.56 -3.05
N SER A 159 31.45 -19.58 -3.90
CA SER A 159 32.71 -20.14 -4.41
C SER A 159 32.95 -19.57 -5.79
N ASP A 160 34.02 -18.80 -5.98
CA ASP A 160 34.47 -18.20 -7.24
C ASP A 160 34.97 -19.24 -8.29
N ASP A 161 34.23 -20.33 -8.51
CA ASP A 161 34.46 -21.25 -9.63
C ASP A 161 33.40 -20.98 -10.70
N VAL A 162 33.73 -20.05 -11.60
CA VAL A 162 33.00 -19.83 -12.85
C VAL A 162 33.39 -20.94 -13.84
N GLU A 163 32.52 -21.94 -13.99
CA GLU A 163 32.40 -22.65 -15.27
C GLU A 163 31.03 -22.36 -15.87
N ALA A 164 31.06 -21.73 -17.04
CA ALA A 164 29.90 -21.35 -17.83
C ALA A 164 29.13 -22.59 -18.32
N PRO A 165 27.79 -22.59 -18.32
CA PRO A 165 27.05 -23.67 -18.94
C PRO A 165 27.09 -23.54 -20.47
N GLU A 166 27.64 -24.57 -21.10
CA GLU A 166 27.54 -24.84 -22.54
C GLU A 166 26.08 -24.88 -23.03
N THR A 167 25.94 -24.45 -24.28
CA THR A 167 24.74 -24.42 -25.10
C THR A 167 24.01 -25.77 -25.24
N ALA A 168 22.67 -25.67 -25.37
CA ALA A 168 21.67 -26.74 -25.49
C ALA A 168 21.92 -27.82 -26.57
N PRO A 169 21.08 -28.87 -26.66
CA PRO A 169 20.07 -28.78 -27.72
C PRO A 169 18.67 -29.35 -27.39
N ALA A 170 17.74 -28.88 -28.23
CA ALA A 170 16.36 -29.32 -28.40
C ALA A 170 16.25 -30.69 -29.10
N SER A 171 15.18 -31.44 -28.79
CA SER A 171 14.48 -32.47 -29.58
C SER A 171 13.54 -33.19 -28.60
N GLY A 172 12.30 -33.58 -28.87
CA GLY A 172 11.56 -33.85 -30.09
C GLY A 172 10.46 -34.86 -29.74
N ALA A 173 9.40 -34.87 -30.53
CA ALA A 173 8.12 -35.56 -30.36
C ALA A 173 8.10 -37.08 -30.04
N ASP A 174 7.02 -37.47 -29.32
CA ASP A 174 6.15 -38.69 -29.32
C ASP A 174 6.43 -39.84 -30.33
N PRO A 175 6.00 -41.13 -30.13
CA PRO A 175 4.64 -41.54 -29.66
C PRO A 175 4.42 -42.94 -28.96
N ALA A 176 3.20 -43.12 -28.44
CA ALA A 176 2.30 -44.31 -28.42
C ALA A 176 2.78 -45.77 -28.15
N ALA A 177 2.10 -46.44 -27.19
CA ALA A 177 1.36 -47.73 -27.28
C ALA A 177 1.24 -48.40 -25.88
N SER A 178 0.07 -48.45 -25.24
CA SER A 178 -1.08 -49.37 -25.45
C SER A 178 -0.88 -50.78 -24.87
N THR A 179 -1.72 -51.17 -23.91
CA THR A 179 -2.41 -52.48 -23.69
C THR A 179 -3.25 -52.34 -22.39
N ALA A 180 -4.57 -52.13 -22.46
CA ALA A 180 -5.67 -53.12 -22.37
C ALA A 180 -5.82 -53.75 -20.95
N LEU A 181 -6.97 -54.06 -20.35
CA LEU A 181 -8.39 -54.13 -20.71
C LEU A 181 -9.16 -54.29 -19.37
N ALA A 182 -10.32 -53.65 -19.18
CA ALA A 182 -11.36 -54.11 -18.21
C ALA A 182 -12.12 -55.31 -18.83
N PRO A 183 -12.99 -56.11 -18.15
CA PRO A 183 -14.11 -55.65 -17.31
C PRO A 183 -14.58 -56.62 -16.18
N GLY A 184 -15.62 -56.24 -15.43
CA GLY A 184 -16.35 -57.18 -14.57
C GLY A 184 -17.37 -56.54 -13.65
N ALA A 185 -18.63 -56.52 -14.08
CA ALA A 185 -19.80 -56.04 -13.36
C ALA A 185 -20.47 -57.16 -12.54
N GLY A 186 -21.15 -56.79 -11.45
CA GLY A 186 -22.46 -57.36 -11.11
C GLY A 186 -22.65 -58.03 -9.74
N PRO A 187 -23.91 -58.18 -9.28
CA PRO A 187 -24.35 -57.82 -7.92
C PRO A 187 -25.19 -58.91 -7.20
N ILE A 188 -25.45 -58.78 -5.89
CA ILE A 188 -26.53 -59.47 -5.12
C ILE A 188 -26.80 -58.58 -3.87
N ALA A 189 -27.95 -57.96 -3.53
CA ALA A 189 -29.39 -58.26 -3.50
C ALA A 189 -29.89 -59.10 -2.30
N GLY A 190 -30.74 -58.48 -1.45
CA GLY A 190 -31.67 -59.11 -0.49
C GLY A 190 -31.07 -59.61 0.84
N ASP A 191 -31.72 -59.57 1.99
CA ASP A 191 -33.10 -59.22 2.34
C ASP A 191 -33.20 -58.93 3.86
N ASP A 192 -34.31 -58.27 4.19
CA ASP A 192 -34.99 -57.98 5.45
C ASP A 192 -34.80 -58.94 6.67
N VAL A 193 -35.00 -58.38 7.88
CA VAL A 193 -36.12 -58.74 8.78
C VAL A 193 -36.19 -57.76 9.99
N ALA A 194 -37.44 -57.44 10.33
CA ALA A 194 -37.98 -56.49 11.28
C ALA A 194 -37.71 -56.76 12.79
N THR A 195 -38.14 -55.83 13.69
CA THR A 195 -39.36 -55.97 14.54
C THR A 195 -39.40 -54.92 15.69
N THR A 196 -40.47 -54.10 15.72
CA THR A 196 -41.22 -53.44 16.86
C THR A 196 -40.49 -52.57 17.90
N GLY A 197 -41.11 -51.53 18.50
CA GLY A 197 -42.53 -51.25 18.67
C GLY A 197 -42.84 -49.89 19.31
N ASP A 198 -44.14 -49.71 19.46
CA ASP A 198 -44.94 -48.49 19.57
C ASP A 198 -45.26 -48.09 21.04
N THR A 199 -45.61 -46.83 21.30
CA THR A 199 -46.69 -46.46 22.24
C THR A 199 -47.00 -44.96 22.23
N ALA A 200 -48.26 -44.66 21.91
CA ALA A 200 -48.91 -43.36 21.95
C ALA A 200 -49.65 -43.10 23.28
N THR A 201 -49.98 -41.84 23.60
CA THR A 201 -51.28 -41.43 24.20
C THR A 201 -51.48 -39.91 24.21
N GLY A 202 -52.59 -39.43 23.60
CA GLY A 202 -53.30 -38.18 23.97
C GLY A 202 -54.45 -38.48 24.97
N PRO A 203 -55.39 -37.57 25.33
CA PRO A 203 -56.12 -36.62 24.45
C PRO A 203 -56.59 -35.23 25.07
N THR A 204 -57.34 -34.46 24.24
CA THR A 204 -58.06 -33.13 24.24
C THR A 204 -59.16 -32.87 25.32
N PRO A 205 -60.04 -31.78 25.39
CA PRO A 205 -60.42 -30.66 24.46
C PRO A 205 -60.74 -29.20 25.01
N VAL A 206 -61.12 -28.30 24.06
CA VAL A 206 -61.71 -26.90 23.91
C VAL A 206 -62.90 -26.47 24.88
N PRO A 207 -63.61 -25.28 24.87
CA PRO A 207 -63.75 -24.14 23.88
C PRO A 207 -64.08 -22.67 24.34
N GLY A 208 -64.14 -21.74 23.35
CA GLY A 208 -64.97 -20.50 23.33
C GLY A 208 -64.24 -19.27 22.72
N GLY A 209 -64.76 -18.40 21.82
CA GLY A 209 -66.05 -18.23 21.15
C GLY A 209 -66.34 -16.72 20.89
N GLY A 210 -66.57 -16.31 19.63
CA GLY A 210 -67.29 -15.06 19.23
C GLY A 210 -66.46 -13.83 18.82
N ARG A 211 -66.84 -12.94 17.88
CA ARG A 211 -67.88 -12.86 16.82
C ARG A 211 -67.69 -11.51 16.07
N THR A 212 -67.96 -11.51 14.75
CA THR A 212 -68.46 -10.39 13.87
C THR A 212 -67.56 -9.14 13.65
N SER A 213 -67.44 -8.49 12.49
CA SER A 213 -68.41 -8.18 11.41
C SER A 213 -67.68 -7.71 10.14
N GLY A 214 -68.13 -8.13 8.95
CA GLY A 214 -67.83 -7.45 7.68
C GLY A 214 -68.99 -6.56 7.22
N PRO A 215 -68.78 -5.72 6.18
CA PRO A 215 -69.84 -5.53 5.20
C PRO A 215 -69.37 -5.54 3.72
N LYS A 216 -70.13 -6.33 2.94
CA LYS A 216 -70.64 -6.22 1.57
C LYS A 216 -69.74 -6.04 0.31
N PRO A 217 -70.04 -6.81 -0.76
CA PRO A 217 -69.38 -6.75 -2.07
C PRO A 217 -70.13 -5.89 -3.10
N GLY A 218 -69.41 -5.34 -4.07
CA GLY A 218 -69.91 -4.68 -5.28
C GLY A 218 -68.90 -4.77 -6.44
N PRO A 219 -69.26 -4.40 -7.68
CA PRO A 219 -69.90 -5.31 -8.62
C PRO A 219 -68.98 -5.81 -9.76
N GLY A 220 -69.50 -6.83 -10.47
CA GLY A 220 -68.83 -7.69 -11.43
C GLY A 220 -67.93 -7.04 -12.48
N ARG A 221 -66.76 -7.65 -12.66
CA ARG A 221 -65.95 -7.53 -13.88
C ARG A 221 -66.27 -8.68 -14.82
N ARG A 222 -66.65 -8.31 -16.03
CA ARG A 222 -66.98 -9.18 -17.16
C ARG A 222 -65.77 -10.05 -17.54
N ARG A 223 -66.06 -11.32 -17.78
CA ARG A 223 -65.15 -12.33 -18.34
C ARG A 223 -64.80 -11.94 -19.77
N ALA A 224 -63.56 -11.52 -20.01
CA ALA A 224 -63.03 -11.35 -21.36
C ALA A 224 -62.56 -12.71 -21.90
N VAL A 225 -63.06 -13.06 -23.08
CA VAL A 225 -62.68 -14.25 -23.86
C VAL A 225 -61.27 -14.01 -24.44
N PRO A 226 -60.34 -14.98 -24.39
CA PRO A 226 -59.06 -14.85 -25.09
C PRO A 226 -59.29 -14.94 -26.61
N ARG A 227 -58.92 -13.90 -27.35
CA ARG A 227 -58.78 -13.94 -28.81
C ARG A 227 -57.45 -14.61 -29.14
N GLU A 228 -57.49 -15.63 -30.00
CA GLU A 228 -56.32 -16.20 -30.66
C GLU A 228 -55.60 -15.12 -31.49
N PRO A 229 -54.27 -15.08 -31.49
CA PRO A 229 -53.52 -14.21 -32.39
C PRO A 229 -53.45 -14.83 -33.80
N GLU A 230 -53.88 -14.03 -34.80
CA GLU A 230 -53.67 -14.31 -36.23
C GLU A 230 -52.18 -14.30 -36.59
N PRO A 231 -51.76 -15.08 -37.62
CA PRO A 231 -50.37 -15.24 -38.00
C PRO A 231 -49.82 -13.98 -38.69
N VAL A 232 -48.77 -13.40 -38.12
CA VAL A 232 -48.01 -12.30 -38.72
C VAL A 232 -47.14 -12.86 -39.85
N VAL A 233 -47.42 -12.39 -41.06
CA VAL A 233 -46.64 -12.60 -42.29
C VAL A 233 -45.26 -11.93 -42.14
N ALA A 234 -44.19 -12.70 -42.35
CA ALA A 234 -42.82 -12.21 -42.32
C ALA A 234 -42.53 -11.26 -43.51
N PRO A 235 -41.98 -10.05 -43.29
CA PRO A 235 -41.39 -9.26 -44.34
C PRO A 235 -39.98 -9.77 -44.67
N GLY A 236 -39.68 -9.79 -45.98
CA GLY A 236 -38.48 -10.38 -46.56
C GLY A 236 -37.16 -9.74 -46.14
N LEU A 237 -36.12 -10.59 -46.14
CA LEU A 237 -34.71 -10.26 -45.99
C LEU A 237 -34.26 -9.21 -47.01
N PRO A 238 -33.64 -8.09 -46.59
CA PRO A 238 -32.84 -7.27 -47.48
C PRO A 238 -31.49 -7.94 -47.79
N ALA A 239 -31.02 -7.69 -49.02
CA ALA A 239 -29.81 -8.23 -49.62
C ALA A 239 -28.53 -7.91 -48.82
N ALA A 240 -27.56 -8.83 -48.92
CA ALA A 240 -26.23 -8.74 -48.33
C ALA A 240 -25.46 -7.49 -48.79
N PRO A 241 -24.82 -6.73 -47.90
CA PRO A 241 -23.86 -5.71 -48.28
C PRO A 241 -22.53 -6.34 -48.69
N GLY A 242 -21.90 -5.73 -49.70
CA GLY A 242 -20.70 -6.20 -50.37
C GLY A 242 -19.45 -6.30 -49.50
N THR A 243 -18.52 -7.07 -50.05
CA THR A 243 -17.15 -7.31 -49.59
C THR A 243 -16.44 -6.00 -49.18
N PRO A 244 -15.80 -5.92 -48.00
CA PRO A 244 -14.96 -4.78 -47.65
C PRO A 244 -13.74 -4.71 -48.58
N ALA A 245 -13.49 -3.52 -49.12
CA ALA A 245 -12.27 -3.22 -49.83
C ALA A 245 -11.05 -3.39 -48.91
N GLU A 246 -10.03 -4.06 -49.44
CA GLU A 246 -8.75 -4.35 -48.82
C GLU A 246 -8.03 -3.03 -48.50
N ILE A 247 -7.85 -2.73 -47.20
CA ILE A 247 -7.07 -1.59 -46.73
C ILE A 247 -5.58 -1.97 -46.89
N PRO A 248 -4.76 -1.21 -47.64
CA PRO A 248 -3.35 -1.50 -47.76
C PRO A 248 -2.65 -1.36 -46.41
N ALA A 249 -1.83 -2.35 -46.07
CA ALA A 249 -1.03 -2.37 -44.85
C ALA A 249 -0.11 -1.14 -44.77
N PRO A 250 0.04 -0.50 -43.59
CA PRO A 250 0.98 0.60 -43.44
C PRO A 250 2.43 0.11 -43.59
N GLU A 251 3.23 0.90 -44.31
CA GLU A 251 4.66 0.63 -44.49
C GLU A 251 5.40 0.58 -43.13
N PRO A 252 6.37 -0.34 -42.96
CA PRO A 252 7.13 -0.45 -41.73
C PRO A 252 8.01 0.79 -41.52
N VAL A 253 7.71 1.55 -40.47
CA VAL A 253 8.54 2.66 -40.02
C VAL A 253 9.89 2.11 -39.57
N ARG A 254 10.96 2.61 -40.22
CA ARG A 254 12.35 2.27 -39.94
C ARG A 254 12.69 2.57 -38.47
N ALA A 255 13.24 1.58 -37.77
CA ALA A 255 13.76 1.75 -36.41
C ALA A 255 14.83 2.85 -36.37
N PRO A 256 14.85 3.71 -35.35
CA PRO A 256 15.91 4.71 -35.19
C PRO A 256 17.25 4.03 -34.90
N GLU A 257 18.32 4.56 -35.50
CA GLU A 257 19.68 4.07 -35.32
C GLU A 257 20.13 4.16 -33.84
N PRO A 258 20.90 3.17 -33.35
CA PRO A 258 21.39 3.16 -31.98
C PRO A 258 22.37 4.32 -31.75
N VAL A 259 22.07 5.17 -30.77
CA VAL A 259 22.96 6.24 -30.32
C VAL A 259 24.23 5.61 -29.73
N ARG A 260 25.36 6.02 -30.30
CA ARG A 260 26.71 5.57 -29.93
C ARG A 260 27.01 5.90 -28.46
N ALA A 261 27.48 4.90 -27.70
CA ALA A 261 27.89 5.08 -26.31
C ALA A 261 29.03 6.13 -26.19
N PRO A 262 29.04 6.98 -25.15
CA PRO A 262 30.12 7.92 -24.91
C PRO A 262 31.44 7.20 -24.58
N GLU A 263 32.54 7.73 -25.09
CA GLU A 263 33.88 7.20 -24.87
C GLU A 263 34.28 7.21 -23.38
N PRO A 264 35.04 6.19 -22.92
CA PRO A 264 35.48 6.11 -21.53
C PRO A 264 36.50 7.21 -21.21
N VAL A 265 36.24 7.91 -20.10
CA VAL A 265 37.15 8.89 -19.50
C VAL A 265 38.43 8.18 -19.03
N PRO A 266 39.64 8.72 -19.30
CA PRO A 266 40.89 8.10 -18.90
C PRO A 266 41.04 8.11 -17.37
N ALA A 267 41.56 6.99 -16.84
CA ALA A 267 41.78 6.78 -15.41
C ALA A 267 42.77 7.82 -14.82
N PRO A 268 42.60 8.21 -13.54
CA PRO A 268 43.52 9.13 -12.86
C PRO A 268 44.91 8.48 -12.74
N GLY A 269 45.94 9.25 -13.09
CA GLY A 269 47.33 8.83 -13.01
C GLY A 269 47.75 8.41 -11.59
N THR A 270 48.49 7.31 -11.53
CA THR A 270 49.18 6.80 -10.35
C THR A 270 50.10 7.85 -9.73
N VAL A 271 49.86 8.16 -8.46
CA VAL A 271 50.76 8.94 -7.60
C VAL A 271 52.03 8.11 -7.33
N PRO A 272 53.23 8.67 -7.48
CA PRO A 272 54.47 7.94 -7.21
C PRO A 272 54.73 7.81 -5.70
N ALA A 273 55.26 6.65 -5.30
CA ALA A 273 55.62 6.31 -3.93
C ALA A 273 56.72 7.24 -3.36
N PRO A 274 56.78 7.46 -2.03
CA PRO A 274 57.80 8.30 -1.41
C PRO A 274 59.18 7.66 -1.53
N GLY A 275 60.15 8.45 -2.02
CA GLY A 275 61.54 8.03 -2.18
C GLY A 275 62.23 7.72 -0.85
N THR A 276 62.95 6.60 -0.84
CA THR A 276 63.97 6.24 0.14
C THR A 276 65.06 7.30 0.22
N VAL A 277 65.27 7.83 1.42
CA VAL A 277 66.40 8.69 1.78
C VAL A 277 67.71 7.87 1.73
N PRO A 278 68.79 8.34 1.07
CA PRO A 278 70.05 7.63 1.07
C PRO A 278 70.81 7.83 2.40
N ALA A 279 71.44 6.75 2.86
CA ALA A 279 72.37 6.72 3.97
C ALA A 279 73.61 7.60 3.69
N PRO A 280 74.20 8.27 4.70
CA PRO A 280 75.38 9.09 4.48
C PRO A 280 76.64 8.23 4.30
N GLU A 281 77.41 8.60 3.27
CA GLU A 281 78.74 8.11 2.94
C GLU A 281 79.75 8.31 4.08
N ALA A 282 80.58 7.29 4.25
CA ALA A 282 81.77 7.31 5.08
C ALA A 282 82.91 8.08 4.39
N VAL A 283 83.62 8.91 5.15
CA VAL A 283 84.92 9.49 4.79
C VAL A 283 85.92 9.15 5.91
N PRO A 284 87.18 8.80 5.59
CA PRO A 284 88.04 8.01 6.45
C PRO A 284 88.95 8.88 7.32
N THR A 285 89.43 8.32 8.43
CA THR A 285 90.63 8.85 9.08
C THR A 285 91.37 7.73 9.79
N GLY A 286 92.56 7.42 9.29
CA GLY A 286 93.52 6.56 9.97
C GLY A 286 94.18 7.30 11.14
N GLY A 287 94.72 6.51 12.07
CA GLY A 287 95.61 6.98 13.13
C GLY A 287 95.22 6.48 14.51
N ALA A 288 95.69 5.28 14.87
CA ALA A 288 96.05 4.99 16.28
C ALA A 288 97.26 5.88 16.65
N PRO A 289 97.50 6.28 17.93
CA PRO A 289 97.34 5.42 19.12
C PRO A 289 96.86 6.16 20.39
N GLY A 290 96.57 5.41 21.46
CA GLY A 290 96.58 5.97 22.83
C GLY A 290 95.37 5.60 23.69
N GLU A 291 95.67 4.97 24.82
CA GLU A 291 94.75 4.73 25.94
C GLU A 291 94.08 6.02 26.42
N GLU A 292 92.75 6.06 26.47
CA GLU A 292 92.03 6.77 27.53
C GLU A 292 90.59 6.26 27.66
N ARG A 293 90.33 5.60 28.79
CA ARG A 293 89.03 5.04 29.17
C ARG A 293 88.12 6.20 29.57
N ALA A 294 87.24 6.63 28.66
CA ALA A 294 86.24 7.67 28.96
C ALA A 294 85.31 7.20 30.11
N PRO A 295 85.03 8.05 31.12
CA PRO A 295 84.16 7.69 32.22
C PRO A 295 82.72 7.56 31.73
N SER A 296 82.07 6.45 32.07
CA SER A 296 80.62 6.28 31.96
C SER A 296 79.95 7.41 32.74
N ARG A 297 79.42 8.41 32.03
CA ARG A 297 78.63 9.48 32.63
C ARG A 297 77.31 8.90 33.09
N THR A 298 77.25 8.52 34.37
CA THR A 298 76.00 8.20 35.05
C THR A 298 75.21 9.51 35.20
N VAL A 299 74.18 9.70 34.38
CA VAL A 299 73.25 10.82 34.51
C VAL A 299 72.23 10.46 35.58
N THR A 300 72.41 10.99 36.79
CA THR A 300 71.40 10.90 37.86
C THR A 300 70.34 11.96 37.60
N VAL A 301 69.17 11.54 37.11
CA VAL A 301 67.99 12.39 36.97
C VAL A 301 67.22 12.34 38.29
N ASP A 302 66.94 13.52 38.85
CA ASP A 302 66.11 13.65 40.05
C ASP A 302 64.67 13.20 39.76
N LEU A 303 64.06 12.47 40.70
CA LEU A 303 62.74 11.84 40.53
C LEU A 303 61.64 12.89 40.29
N ALA A 304 61.74 14.05 40.98
CA ALA A 304 60.79 15.15 40.78
C ALA A 304 60.94 15.81 39.40
N THR A 305 62.13 15.73 38.79
CA THR A 305 62.36 16.20 37.42
C THR A 305 61.79 15.22 36.41
N LEU A 306 61.87 13.91 36.68
CA LEU A 306 61.28 12.88 35.85
C LEU A 306 59.75 12.96 35.85
N GLU A 307 59.14 13.19 37.02
CA GLU A 307 57.68 13.32 37.18
C GLU A 307 57.13 14.52 36.39
N LYS A 308 57.79 15.68 36.48
CA LYS A 308 57.43 16.87 35.67
C LYS A 308 57.55 16.65 34.17
N LEU A 309 58.53 15.88 33.73
CA LEU A 309 58.69 15.54 32.31
C LEU A 309 57.63 14.55 31.84
N LEU A 310 57.18 13.65 32.73
CA LEU A 310 56.11 12.70 32.45
C LEU A 310 54.76 13.41 32.36
N ASP A 311 54.45 14.31 33.28
CA ASP A 311 53.20 15.10 33.24
C ASP A 311 53.11 15.93 31.96
N ARG A 312 54.22 16.58 31.59
CA ARG A 312 54.30 17.37 30.36
C ARG A 312 54.14 16.52 29.10
N SER A 313 54.67 15.28 29.09
CA SER A 313 54.50 14.38 27.96
C SER A 313 53.07 13.84 27.88
N VAL A 314 52.43 13.53 29.01
CA VAL A 314 51.02 13.12 29.09
C VAL A 314 50.09 14.24 28.60
N GLU A 315 50.28 15.49 29.02
CA GLU A 315 49.48 16.62 28.52
C GLU A 315 49.65 16.83 27.02
N THR A 316 50.88 16.68 26.51
CA THR A 316 51.16 16.80 25.06
C THR A 316 50.46 15.70 24.27
N VAL A 317 50.55 14.45 24.74
CA VAL A 317 49.89 13.31 24.09
C VAL A 317 48.37 13.43 24.18
N ALA A 318 47.82 13.82 25.33
CA ALA A 318 46.39 14.03 25.52
C ALA A 318 45.85 15.12 24.58
N GLY A 319 46.57 16.25 24.45
CA GLY A 319 46.20 17.32 23.52
C GLY A 319 46.21 16.87 22.05
N LEU A 320 47.20 16.09 21.65
CA LEU A 320 47.28 15.51 20.29
C LEU A 320 46.15 14.52 20.01
N VAL A 321 45.82 13.65 20.98
CA VAL A 321 44.74 12.67 20.83
C VAL A 321 43.38 13.37 20.74
N ILE A 322 43.11 14.36 21.59
CA ILE A 322 41.85 15.10 21.57
C ILE A 322 41.68 15.82 20.23
N ALA A 323 42.71 16.54 19.77
CA ALA A 323 42.66 17.24 18.49
C ALA A 323 42.44 16.29 17.30
N GLY A 324 43.12 15.14 17.28
CA GLY A 324 42.95 14.14 16.22
C GLY A 324 41.57 13.47 16.23
N VAL A 325 40.99 13.25 17.42
CA VAL A 325 39.63 12.70 17.55
C VAL A 325 38.57 13.70 17.10
N GLU A 326 38.70 14.97 17.46
CA GLU A 326 37.79 16.03 17.01
C GLU A 326 37.82 16.20 15.50
N GLU A 327 39.02 16.24 14.90
CA GLU A 327 39.18 16.36 13.45
C GLU A 327 38.60 15.13 12.71
N GLY A 328 38.81 13.92 13.25
CA GLY A 328 38.22 12.69 12.72
C GLY A 328 36.69 12.66 12.80
N LEU A 329 36.11 13.11 13.92
CA LEU A 329 34.65 13.22 14.10
C LEU A 329 34.02 14.24 13.14
N LEU A 330 34.68 15.38 12.94
CA LEU A 330 34.22 16.40 12.00
C LEU A 330 34.32 15.92 10.54
N SER A 331 35.34 15.12 10.20
CA SER A 331 35.43 14.48 8.88
C SER A 331 34.28 13.50 8.66
N LEU A 332 34.02 12.61 9.61
CA LEU A 332 32.93 11.62 9.51
C LEU A 332 31.56 12.27 9.37
N LEU A 333 31.30 13.36 10.12
CA LEU A 333 30.05 14.11 10.01
C LEU A 333 29.88 14.77 8.63
N ARG A 334 30.98 15.22 8.01
CA ARG A 334 30.95 15.79 6.67
C ARG A 334 30.67 14.72 5.61
N ASP A 335 31.34 13.58 5.71
CA ASP A 335 31.15 12.46 4.80
C ASP A 335 29.71 11.93 4.86
N GLU A 336 29.13 11.84 6.06
CA GLU A 336 27.74 11.46 6.27
C GLU A 336 26.76 12.47 5.66
N LEU A 337 27.00 13.77 5.84
CA LEU A 337 26.15 14.81 5.25
C LEU A 337 26.20 14.76 3.72
N GLU A 338 27.38 14.57 3.14
CA GLU A 338 27.51 14.39 1.69
C GLU A 338 26.82 13.12 1.18
N LEU A 339 26.83 12.04 1.96
CA LEU A 339 26.10 10.82 1.63
C LEU A 339 24.58 11.07 1.61
N GLN A 340 24.05 11.75 2.63
CA GLN A 340 22.64 12.12 2.69
C GLN A 340 22.21 13.00 1.51
N ASP A 341 23.02 13.98 1.13
CA ASP A 341 22.72 14.85 -0.02
C ASP A 341 22.67 14.07 -1.33
N ARG A 342 23.54 13.06 -1.50
CA ARG A 342 23.51 12.16 -2.66
C ARG A 342 22.27 11.28 -2.67
N GLU A 343 21.84 10.79 -1.51
CA GLU A 343 20.61 9.99 -1.39
C GLU A 343 19.36 10.82 -1.67
N HIS A 344 19.26 12.04 -1.13
CA HIS A 344 18.17 12.96 -1.45
C HIS A 344 18.13 13.30 -2.94
N SER A 345 19.29 13.62 -3.54
CA SER A 345 19.37 13.90 -4.99
C SER A 345 18.92 12.70 -5.82
N ARG A 346 19.23 11.47 -5.39
CA ARG A 346 18.79 10.24 -6.05
C ARG A 346 17.28 10.02 -5.88
N ALA A 347 16.74 10.30 -4.70
CA ALA A 347 15.30 10.22 -4.44
C ALA A 347 14.52 11.20 -5.31
N ASP A 348 14.99 12.45 -5.40
CA ASP A 348 14.38 13.50 -6.24
C ASP A 348 14.41 13.11 -7.73
N ALA A 349 15.54 12.59 -8.22
CA ALA A 349 15.65 12.11 -9.60
C ALA A 349 14.71 10.93 -9.89
N LEU A 350 14.55 10.01 -8.94
CA LEU A 350 13.61 8.90 -9.07
C LEU A 350 12.15 9.36 -8.99
N GLU A 351 11.84 10.39 -8.20
CA GLU A 351 10.51 10.99 -8.15
C GLU A 351 10.18 11.68 -9.47
N GLU A 352 11.12 12.44 -10.04
CA GLU A 352 10.97 13.07 -11.36
C GLU A 352 10.78 12.02 -12.47
N GLN A 353 11.59 10.95 -12.46
CA GLN A 353 11.45 9.85 -13.41
C GLN A 353 10.10 9.14 -13.25
N ASN A 354 9.63 8.91 -12.02
CA ASN A 354 8.30 8.34 -11.78
C ASN A 354 7.18 9.29 -12.24
N ALA A 355 7.33 10.60 -12.04
CA ALA A 355 6.37 11.58 -12.52
C ALA A 355 6.32 11.65 -14.05
N ASP A 356 7.46 11.54 -14.71
CA ASP A 356 7.54 11.43 -16.17
C ASP A 356 6.95 10.11 -16.69
N LEU A 357 7.28 8.97 -16.08
CA LEU A 357 6.70 7.68 -16.41
C LEU A 357 5.18 7.66 -16.18
N ARG A 358 4.68 8.28 -15.11
CA ARG A 358 3.25 8.45 -14.87
C ARG A 358 2.60 9.32 -15.93
N ARG A 359 3.22 10.44 -16.33
CA ARG A 359 2.72 11.26 -17.45
C ARG A 359 2.68 10.49 -18.76
N ARG A 360 3.71 9.68 -19.04
CA ARG A 360 3.76 8.82 -20.23
C ARG A 360 2.75 7.68 -20.17
N LEU A 361 2.54 7.06 -19.01
CA LEU A 361 1.50 6.04 -18.82
C LEU A 361 0.09 6.63 -18.88
N ASP A 362 -0.14 7.82 -18.35
CA ASP A 362 -1.41 8.54 -18.51
C ASP A 362 -1.64 8.91 -19.99
N ALA A 363 -0.58 9.22 -20.73
CA ALA A 363 -0.64 9.52 -22.16
C ALA A 363 -0.71 8.25 -23.06
N ALA A 364 -0.15 7.12 -22.63
CA ALA A 364 -0.02 5.89 -23.41
C ALA A 364 -0.94 4.75 -22.93
N GLY A 365 -1.65 4.93 -21.82
CA GLY A 365 -2.44 3.90 -21.17
C GLY A 365 -3.82 3.67 -21.82
N PRO A 366 -4.39 2.46 -21.67
CA PRO A 366 -5.70 2.09 -22.23
C PRO A 366 -6.88 2.92 -21.71
N HIS A 367 -6.71 3.64 -20.59
CA HIS A 367 -7.73 4.53 -19.99
C HIS A 367 -7.75 5.95 -20.58
N GLY A 368 -6.77 6.31 -21.41
CA GLY A 368 -6.67 7.61 -22.09
C GLY A 368 -7.13 7.58 -23.56
N SER A 369 -7.29 6.39 -24.15
CA SER A 369 -7.89 6.26 -25.47
C SER A 369 -9.42 6.37 -25.36
N ALA A 370 -10.06 7.14 -26.24
CA ALA A 370 -11.51 7.22 -26.28
C ALA A 370 -12.08 5.79 -26.40
N PRO A 371 -12.96 5.34 -25.50
CA PRO A 371 -13.51 4.00 -25.56
C PRO A 371 -14.20 3.79 -26.92
N ALA A 372 -14.09 2.59 -27.49
CA ALA A 372 -14.80 2.26 -28.72
C ALA A 372 -16.29 2.56 -28.54
N GLN A 373 -16.85 3.38 -29.44
CA GLN A 373 -18.25 3.73 -29.38
C GLN A 373 -19.08 2.52 -29.82
N VAL A 374 -19.73 1.85 -28.86
CA VAL A 374 -20.56 0.65 -29.09
C VAL A 374 -22.03 1.03 -29.22
N TYR A 375 -22.49 2.04 -28.48
CA TYR A 375 -23.87 2.50 -28.49
C TYR A 375 -23.97 3.95 -28.97
N SER A 376 -25.05 4.24 -29.71
CA SER A 376 -25.41 5.61 -30.10
C SER A 376 -26.09 6.38 -28.96
N ASP A 377 -26.81 5.69 -28.06
CA ASP A 377 -27.34 6.26 -26.83
C ASP A 377 -26.20 6.50 -25.82
N PRO A 378 -25.94 7.76 -25.40
CA PRO A 378 -24.87 8.07 -24.45
C PRO A 378 -25.06 7.43 -23.07
N ALA A 379 -26.31 7.18 -22.65
CA ALA A 379 -26.58 6.51 -21.38
C ALA A 379 -26.22 5.02 -21.46
N ALA A 380 -26.66 4.32 -22.51
CA ALA A 380 -26.26 2.94 -22.78
C ALA A 380 -24.74 2.80 -22.95
N GLN A 381 -24.10 3.72 -23.67
CA GLN A 381 -22.64 3.74 -23.84
C GLN A 381 -21.91 3.84 -22.49
N LEU A 382 -22.35 4.74 -21.60
CA LEU A 382 -21.74 4.88 -20.28
C LEU A 382 -21.94 3.63 -19.41
N ARG A 383 -23.12 2.99 -19.45
CA ARG A 383 -23.35 1.74 -18.72
C ARG A 383 -22.41 0.63 -19.19
N TRP A 384 -22.22 0.52 -20.50
CA TRP A 384 -21.27 -0.42 -21.08
C TRP A 384 -19.83 -0.11 -20.65
N GLU A 385 -19.41 1.15 -20.66
CA GLU A 385 -18.08 1.56 -20.20
C GLU A 385 -17.82 1.20 -18.72
N ILE A 386 -18.82 1.40 -17.85
CA ILE A 386 -18.75 1.02 -16.42
C ILE A 386 -18.59 -0.50 -16.28
N GLU A 387 -19.36 -1.27 -17.05
CA GLU A 387 -19.27 -2.73 -17.05
C GLU A 387 -17.90 -3.21 -17.54
N GLN A 388 -17.39 -2.64 -18.64
CA GLN A 388 -16.07 -3.00 -19.15
C GLN A 388 -14.94 -2.62 -18.20
N GLU A 389 -14.99 -1.42 -17.61
CA GLU A 389 -13.99 -0.99 -16.62
C GLU A 389 -14.03 -1.87 -15.37
N TRP A 390 -15.22 -2.32 -14.95
CA TRP A 390 -15.34 -3.27 -13.85
C TRP A 390 -14.76 -4.64 -14.22
N LEU A 391 -15.10 -5.19 -15.39
CA LEU A 391 -14.59 -6.49 -15.83
C LEU A 391 -13.08 -6.47 -16.07
N LEU A 392 -12.54 -5.45 -16.74
CA LEU A 392 -11.13 -5.40 -17.11
C LEU A 392 -10.25 -4.83 -16.00
N GLY A 393 -10.75 -3.84 -15.27
CA GLY A 393 -10.00 -3.11 -14.25
C GLY A 393 -10.14 -3.65 -12.83
N THR A 394 -11.00 -4.65 -12.60
CA THR A 394 -11.17 -5.29 -11.29
C THR A 394 -10.84 -6.78 -11.41
N PRO A 395 -9.86 -7.30 -10.65
CA PRO A 395 -9.57 -8.73 -10.60
C PRO A 395 -10.82 -9.54 -10.27
N GLU A 396 -11.00 -10.70 -10.89
CA GLU A 396 -12.19 -11.53 -10.72
C GLU A 396 -12.45 -11.89 -9.24
N THR A 397 -11.39 -12.12 -8.47
CA THR A 397 -11.45 -12.37 -7.02
C THR A 397 -12.07 -11.24 -6.22
N ASP A 398 -11.99 -10.01 -6.74
CA ASP A 398 -12.42 -8.79 -6.06
C ASP A 398 -13.82 -8.36 -6.53
N ARG A 399 -14.39 -8.96 -7.59
CA ARG A 399 -15.68 -8.53 -8.17
C ARG A 399 -16.89 -8.78 -7.25
N GLY A 400 -16.76 -9.63 -6.24
CA GLY A 400 -17.78 -9.85 -5.21
C GLY A 400 -19.14 -10.25 -5.80
N ALA A 401 -20.23 -9.70 -5.23
CA ALA A 401 -21.61 -9.98 -5.65
C ALA A 401 -22.07 -9.18 -6.88
N GLY A 402 -21.22 -8.31 -7.46
CA GLY A 402 -21.58 -7.42 -8.55
C GLY A 402 -21.62 -5.94 -8.17
N LEU A 403 -21.87 -5.08 -9.16
CA LEU A 403 -22.07 -3.65 -8.97
C LEU A 403 -23.47 -3.36 -8.42
N ARG A 404 -23.60 -2.35 -7.55
CA ARG A 404 -24.90 -1.86 -7.10
C ARG A 404 -25.71 -1.27 -8.24
N ASP A 405 -27.04 -1.34 -8.11
CA ASP A 405 -27.95 -0.67 -9.03
C ASP A 405 -27.73 0.85 -9.01
N PHE A 406 -27.79 1.44 -10.21
CA PHE A 406 -27.62 2.87 -10.35
C PHE A 406 -28.49 3.53 -11.41
N SER A 407 -28.71 4.83 -11.19
CA SER A 407 -29.35 5.74 -12.13
C SER A 407 -28.44 6.94 -12.43
N LEU A 408 -28.71 7.59 -13.55
CA LEU A 408 -28.02 8.82 -13.95
C LEU A 408 -28.99 9.98 -13.78
N GLY A 409 -28.55 11.01 -13.06
CA GLY A 409 -29.26 12.27 -12.94
C GLY A 409 -29.39 12.95 -14.31
N PRO A 410 -30.41 13.80 -14.50
CA PRO A 410 -30.76 14.36 -15.81
C PRO A 410 -29.64 15.22 -16.42
N ARG A 411 -28.75 15.79 -15.60
CA ARG A 411 -27.62 16.64 -16.03
C ARG A 411 -26.28 15.90 -16.07
N PHE A 412 -26.26 14.62 -15.69
CA PHE A 412 -25.00 13.91 -15.48
C PHE A 412 -24.21 13.75 -16.79
N LEU A 413 -24.87 13.27 -17.84
CA LEU A 413 -24.22 13.03 -19.12
C LEU A 413 -23.68 14.32 -19.76
N ASP A 414 -24.37 15.44 -19.57
CA ASP A 414 -23.89 16.73 -20.06
C ASP A 414 -22.69 17.23 -19.25
N SER A 415 -22.67 17.01 -17.93
CA SER A 415 -21.49 17.31 -17.11
C SER A 415 -20.26 16.49 -17.50
N LEU A 416 -20.48 15.23 -17.93
CA LEU A 416 -19.39 14.35 -18.37
C LEU A 416 -18.78 14.76 -19.71
N LYS A 417 -19.56 15.42 -20.59
CA LYS A 417 -19.09 15.96 -21.88
C LYS A 417 -18.20 17.20 -21.73
N ALA A 418 -18.24 17.87 -20.58
CA ALA A 418 -17.41 19.04 -20.34
C ALA A 418 -15.91 18.70 -20.24
N GLU A 419 -15.54 17.41 -20.24
CA GLU A 419 -14.16 16.89 -20.27
C GLU A 419 -13.21 17.54 -19.23
N ILE A 420 -13.77 17.95 -18.09
CA ILE A 420 -13.02 18.53 -16.98
C ILE A 420 -11.96 17.53 -16.47
N VAL A 421 -12.25 16.23 -16.60
CA VAL A 421 -11.33 15.11 -16.33
C VAL A 421 -11.50 14.09 -17.45
N PRO A 422 -10.43 13.35 -17.84
CA PRO A 422 -10.56 12.23 -18.77
C PRO A 422 -11.68 11.28 -18.35
N ARG A 423 -12.57 10.99 -19.31
CA ARG A 423 -13.80 10.21 -19.10
C ARG A 423 -13.52 8.88 -18.39
N GLY A 424 -12.50 8.14 -18.82
CA GLY A 424 -12.10 6.86 -18.21
C GLY A 424 -11.79 6.97 -16.71
N LYS A 425 -11.23 8.11 -16.26
CA LYS A 425 -10.97 8.35 -14.84
C LYS A 425 -12.26 8.53 -14.04
N THR A 426 -13.23 9.26 -14.61
CA THR A 426 -14.55 9.40 -13.99
C THR A 426 -15.26 8.04 -13.93
N VAL A 427 -15.23 7.25 -15.01
CA VAL A 427 -15.79 5.90 -15.06
C VAL A 427 -15.16 5.00 -14.00
N ARG A 428 -13.83 5.06 -13.81
CA ARG A 428 -13.15 4.31 -12.75
C ARG A 428 -13.68 4.64 -11.36
N VAL A 429 -13.85 5.93 -11.06
CA VAL A 429 -14.40 6.37 -9.77
C VAL A 429 -15.84 5.91 -9.61
N MET A 430 -16.65 5.92 -10.68
CA MET A 430 -18.01 5.38 -10.66
C MET A 430 -18.01 3.88 -10.31
N VAL A 431 -17.13 3.08 -10.92
CA VAL A 431 -16.98 1.64 -10.60
C VAL A 431 -16.64 1.45 -9.13
N ASP A 432 -15.68 2.21 -8.59
CA ASP A 432 -15.30 2.11 -7.17
C ASP A 432 -16.46 2.52 -6.23
N ILE A 433 -17.31 3.49 -6.62
CA ILE A 433 -18.54 3.83 -5.87
C ILE A 433 -19.55 2.69 -5.91
N LEU A 434 -19.81 2.12 -7.09
CA LEU A 434 -20.78 1.05 -7.27
C LEU A 434 -20.35 -0.27 -6.61
N ALA A 435 -19.04 -0.54 -6.56
CA ALA A 435 -18.46 -1.68 -5.85
C ALA A 435 -18.37 -1.45 -4.33
N GLY A 436 -18.63 -0.23 -3.84
CA GLY A 436 -18.57 0.10 -2.42
C GLY A 436 -17.18 0.44 -1.88
N TRP A 437 -16.18 0.60 -2.75
CA TRP A 437 -14.78 0.91 -2.41
C TRP A 437 -14.45 2.39 -2.41
N ALA A 438 -15.42 3.26 -2.68
CA ALA A 438 -15.19 4.70 -2.72
C ALA A 438 -14.65 5.29 -1.41
N TRP A 439 -14.89 4.64 -0.27
CA TRP A 439 -14.35 5.05 1.04
C TRP A 439 -12.89 4.66 1.22
N ASP A 440 -12.48 3.54 0.62
CA ASP A 440 -11.14 2.96 0.78
C ASP A 440 -10.17 3.54 -0.25
N ARG A 441 -10.64 3.72 -1.49
CA ARG A 441 -9.83 4.09 -2.65
C ARG A 441 -9.83 5.58 -2.95
N HIS A 442 -10.86 6.30 -2.52
CA HIS A 442 -11.05 7.71 -2.85
C HIS A 442 -11.34 8.57 -1.63
N ILE A 443 -11.03 9.86 -1.75
CA ILE A 443 -11.47 10.84 -0.76
C ILE A 443 -12.96 11.10 -1.02
N THR A 444 -13.81 10.59 -0.13
CA THR A 444 -15.26 10.74 -0.23
C THR A 444 -15.80 11.43 1.03
N HIS A 445 -16.65 12.44 0.84
CA HIS A 445 -17.21 13.25 1.92
C HIS A 445 -18.70 13.51 1.71
N PRO A 446 -19.46 13.76 2.79
CA PRO A 446 -20.81 14.31 2.69
C PRO A 446 -20.81 15.57 1.83
N PHE A 447 -21.81 15.69 0.97
CA PHE A 447 -22.03 16.92 0.22
C PHE A 447 -23.05 17.79 0.96
N ASN A 448 -22.56 18.90 1.50
CA ASN A 448 -23.30 19.74 2.43
C ASN A 448 -23.88 20.97 1.73
N ASP A 449 -24.98 21.51 2.28
CA ASP A 449 -25.64 22.71 1.75
C ASP A 449 -24.83 24.00 1.91
N SER A 450 -23.72 23.95 2.64
CA SER A 450 -22.81 25.09 2.78
C SER A 450 -21.34 24.66 2.72
N PRO A 451 -20.44 25.54 2.25
CA PRO A 451 -19.01 25.23 2.11
C PRO A 451 -18.28 24.91 3.44
N ARG A 452 -18.82 25.37 4.58
CA ARG A 452 -18.20 25.21 5.91
C ARG A 452 -19.23 24.73 6.93
N GLY A 453 -19.18 23.43 7.24
CA GLY A 453 -19.90 22.86 8.39
C GLY A 453 -21.43 22.76 8.26
N GLY A 454 -21.96 22.82 7.04
CA GLY A 454 -23.40 22.62 6.79
C GLY A 454 -23.87 21.19 7.03
N LYS A 455 -25.18 21.03 7.19
CA LYS A 455 -25.81 19.70 7.19
C LYS A 455 -25.60 19.05 5.81
N GLN A 456 -25.43 17.73 5.82
CA GLN A 456 -25.44 16.95 4.58
C GLN A 456 -26.77 17.18 3.86
N ARG A 457 -26.69 17.41 2.55
CA ARG A 457 -27.87 17.59 1.72
C ARG A 457 -28.62 16.26 1.67
N VAL A 458 -29.91 16.33 2.01
CA VAL A 458 -30.83 15.19 1.96
C VAL A 458 -31.99 15.58 1.05
N ARG A 459 -32.26 14.75 0.05
CA ARG A 459 -33.39 14.96 -0.88
C ARG A 459 -34.70 14.54 -0.21
N ALA A 460 -35.83 15.00 -0.75
CA ALA A 460 -37.16 14.73 -0.18
C ALA A 460 -37.50 13.24 -0.03
N ASP A 461 -36.89 12.36 -0.83
CA ASP A 461 -37.02 10.90 -0.76
C ASP A 461 -36.08 10.24 0.26
N GLY A 462 -35.33 11.03 1.03
CA GLY A 462 -34.35 10.56 2.01
C GLY A 462 -32.98 10.22 1.44
N ALA A 463 -32.75 10.42 0.13
CA ALA A 463 -31.45 10.17 -0.47
C ALA A 463 -30.40 11.16 0.05
N GLN A 464 -29.20 10.66 0.37
CA GLN A 464 -28.13 11.45 0.98
C GLN A 464 -27.06 11.82 -0.06
N ALA A 465 -26.68 13.09 -0.11
CA ALA A 465 -25.70 13.57 -1.08
C ALA A 465 -24.26 13.34 -0.63
N TRP A 466 -23.44 12.88 -1.56
CA TRP A 466 -22.03 12.59 -1.38
C TRP A 466 -21.20 13.20 -2.51
N ARG A 467 -19.92 13.43 -2.22
CA ARG A 467 -18.93 13.89 -3.20
C ARG A 467 -17.65 13.08 -3.09
N THR A 468 -17.15 12.64 -4.23
CA THR A 468 -15.91 11.87 -4.36
C THR A 468 -14.93 12.60 -5.27
N TYR A 469 -13.66 12.69 -4.88
CA TYR A 469 -12.62 13.31 -5.71
C TYR A 469 -12.33 12.44 -6.94
N VAL A 470 -12.27 13.06 -8.12
CA VAL A 470 -11.89 12.38 -9.37
C VAL A 470 -10.40 12.62 -9.70
N LYS A 471 -9.82 13.73 -9.25
CA LYS A 471 -8.39 14.03 -9.36
C LYS A 471 -7.86 14.61 -8.04
N ALA A 472 -6.59 14.34 -7.74
CA ALA A 472 -5.94 14.69 -6.47
C ALA A 472 -5.83 16.21 -6.20
N GLU A 473 -5.50 16.51 -4.95
CA GLU A 473 -5.71 17.72 -4.13
C GLU A 473 -5.11 19.04 -4.68
N SER A 474 -5.70 19.62 -5.72
CA SER A 474 -5.57 21.05 -6.00
C SER A 474 -6.81 21.83 -5.50
N PRO A 475 -6.69 23.12 -5.13
CA PRO A 475 -7.84 24.00 -4.98
C PRO A 475 -8.71 23.92 -6.25
N GLY A 476 -10.01 23.65 -6.09
CA GLY A 476 -10.92 23.46 -7.21
C GLY A 476 -10.90 22.07 -7.87
N ALA A 477 -10.21 21.06 -7.34
CA ALA A 477 -10.12 19.73 -7.95
C ALA A 477 -11.50 19.15 -8.37
N PRO A 478 -11.63 18.54 -9.56
CA PRO A 478 -12.89 17.97 -10.02
C PRO A 478 -13.41 16.86 -9.11
N ARG A 479 -14.72 16.89 -8.86
CA ARG A 479 -15.42 15.94 -7.98
C ARG A 479 -16.66 15.40 -8.68
N LEU A 480 -16.97 14.16 -8.37
CA LEU A 480 -18.20 13.47 -8.74
C LEU A 480 -19.18 13.55 -7.57
N THR A 481 -20.35 14.15 -7.78
CA THR A 481 -21.46 14.14 -6.84
C THR A 481 -22.45 13.05 -7.15
N TRP A 482 -22.97 12.42 -6.10
CA TRP A 482 -23.89 11.31 -6.21
C TRP A 482 -24.79 11.23 -4.97
N TRP A 483 -25.94 10.58 -5.13
CA TRP A 483 -26.90 10.33 -4.06
C TRP A 483 -26.88 8.85 -3.68
N MET A 484 -26.83 8.59 -2.39
CA MET A 484 -27.11 7.28 -1.83
C MET A 484 -28.61 7.20 -1.56
N ARG A 485 -29.31 6.35 -2.31
CA ARG A 485 -30.75 6.12 -2.18
C ARG A 485 -31.04 5.23 -0.97
N THR A 486 -32.26 5.32 -0.45
CA THR A 486 -32.71 4.55 0.72
C THR A 486 -32.80 3.05 0.47
N ASP A 487 -32.88 2.63 -0.79
CA ASP A 487 -32.82 1.24 -1.26
C ASP A 487 -31.38 0.74 -1.49
N SER A 488 -30.36 1.49 -1.02
CA SER A 488 -28.93 1.24 -1.27
C SER A 488 -28.47 1.43 -2.72
N GLY A 489 -29.37 1.87 -3.62
CA GLY A 489 -29.01 2.26 -4.98
C GLY A 489 -28.22 3.56 -5.03
N ILE A 490 -27.53 3.80 -6.14
CA ILE A 490 -26.71 4.99 -6.36
C ILE A 490 -27.32 5.84 -7.48
N GLU A 491 -27.32 7.15 -7.32
CA GLU A 491 -27.68 8.07 -8.42
C GLU A 491 -26.54 9.05 -8.66
N PHE A 492 -25.92 9.01 -9.83
CA PHE A 492 -24.85 9.94 -10.19
C PHE A 492 -25.44 11.27 -10.68
N ASP A 493 -25.09 12.39 -10.05
CA ASP A 493 -25.74 13.69 -10.28
C ASP A 493 -24.92 14.59 -11.20
N HIS A 494 -23.64 14.84 -10.86
CA HIS A 494 -22.79 15.76 -11.62
C HIS A 494 -21.29 15.45 -11.45
N VAL A 495 -20.48 15.72 -12.48
CA VAL A 495 -19.01 15.80 -12.36
C VAL A 495 -18.52 17.19 -12.73
N GLY A 496 -17.79 17.85 -11.82
CA GLY A 496 -17.40 19.25 -12.02
C GLY A 496 -16.41 19.77 -10.99
N HIS A 497 -15.95 21.01 -11.19
CA HIS A 497 -15.14 21.72 -10.21
C HIS A 497 -15.94 22.03 -8.95
N HIS A 498 -15.26 22.12 -7.80
CA HIS A 498 -15.89 22.43 -6.50
C HIS A 498 -16.94 23.53 -6.54
N ASP A 499 -16.62 24.62 -7.23
CA ASP A 499 -17.39 25.86 -7.20
C ASP A 499 -18.60 25.83 -8.14
N GLN A 500 -18.67 24.84 -9.02
CA GLN A 500 -19.82 24.58 -9.91
C GLN A 500 -20.84 23.60 -9.28
N LEU A 501 -20.47 22.99 -8.15
CA LEU A 501 -21.28 21.97 -7.48
C LEU A 501 -22.26 22.55 -6.47
N ILE A 502 -21.93 23.68 -5.84
CA ILE A 502 -22.67 24.27 -4.69
C ILE A 502 -23.98 24.90 -5.13
#